data_AF-A0A3N5RQ41-F1
#
_entry.id   AF-A0A3N5RQ41-F1
#
_cell.length_a   1.000
_cell.length_b   1.000
_cell.length_c   1.000
_cell.angle_alpha   90.00
_cell.angle_beta   90.00
_cell.angle_gamma   90.00
#
_symmetry.space_group_name_H-M   'P 1'
#
loop_
_entity.id
_entity.type
_entity.pdbx_description
1 polymer ?
#
loop_
_entity_poly.entity_id
_entity_poly.type
_entity_poly.pdbx_seq_one_letter_code
_entity_poly.pdbx_strand_id
1 'polypeptide(L)'
;SGQTALGIFSGPHAYVSPGWYESAPAVPTWNYTAVHVSGRVEAISDPDELWGIVGRLVARHEARRPAPWSLTDDAEFARRLLPQIVGLRLKIDRIEGKSKLSQNRPLEQRLRVIRALREAEDENSRAIAELMDQALPTGTESAPRGS
;
A
#
# COMPACT_ATOMS: atom_id res chain seq x y z
N SER A 1 21.41 -14.97 16.20
CA SER A 1 21.21 -14.75 14.76
C SER A 1 19.84 -14.12 14.55
N GLY A 2 19.72 -13.11 13.69
CA GLY A 2 18.41 -12.47 13.41
C GLY A 2 17.51 -13.40 12.59
N GLN A 3 16.20 -13.36 12.86
CA GLN A 3 15.21 -14.14 12.10
C GLN A 3 14.85 -13.39 10.81
N THR A 4 14.67 -14.12 9.72
CA THR A 4 14.14 -13.53 8.47
C THR A 4 12.64 -13.32 8.62
N ALA A 5 12.15 -12.16 8.19
CA ALA A 5 10.72 -11.86 8.15
C ALA A 5 10.32 -11.20 6.83
N LEU A 6 9.01 -11.17 6.61
CA LEU A 6 8.36 -10.51 5.49
C LEU A 6 7.34 -9.50 6.03
N GLY A 7 7.57 -8.21 5.77
CA GLY A 7 6.59 -7.15 5.97
C GLY A 7 5.74 -6.98 4.71
N ILE A 8 4.42 -7.00 4.84
CA ILE A 8 3.47 -6.80 3.75
C ILE A 8 2.75 -5.47 3.97
N PHE A 9 2.89 -4.56 3.02
CA PHE A 9 2.18 -3.29 2.98
C PHE A 9 1.14 -3.38 1.86
N SER A 10 -0.11 -3.59 2.23
CA SER A 10 -1.23 -3.69 1.29
C SER A 10 -1.65 -2.31 0.83
N GLY A 11 -1.73 -2.12 -0.49
CA GLY A 11 -2.36 -0.95 -1.09
C GLY A 11 -3.84 -1.20 -1.40
N PRO A 12 -4.45 -0.34 -2.23
CA PRO A 12 -5.83 -0.52 -2.67
C PRO A 12 -6.04 -1.87 -3.36
N HIS A 13 -7.26 -2.38 -3.26
CA HIS A 13 -7.68 -3.64 -3.89
C HIS A 13 -9.19 -3.68 -4.14
N ALA A 14 -9.63 -4.23 -5.26
CA ALA A 14 -11.04 -4.27 -5.63
C ALA A 14 -11.38 -5.53 -6.45
N TYR A 15 -12.59 -6.03 -6.25
CA TYR A 15 -13.16 -7.06 -7.10
C TYR A 15 -13.46 -6.49 -8.48
N VAL A 16 -13.13 -7.26 -9.53
CA VAL A 16 -13.43 -6.93 -10.92
C VAL A 16 -14.43 -7.92 -11.46
N SER A 17 -15.65 -7.43 -11.68
CA SER A 17 -16.75 -8.25 -12.20
C SER A 17 -16.52 -8.59 -13.67
N PRO A 18 -16.73 -9.86 -14.08
CA PRO A 18 -16.69 -10.22 -15.48
C PRO A 18 -17.79 -9.52 -16.30
N GLY A 19 -18.89 -9.10 -15.65
CA GLY A 19 -20.00 -8.37 -16.31
C GLY A 19 -19.65 -6.97 -16.78
N TRP A 20 -18.48 -6.44 -16.42
CA TRP A 20 -17.99 -5.16 -16.96
C TRP A 20 -17.27 -5.31 -18.30
N TYR A 21 -16.99 -6.55 -18.72
CA TYR A 21 -16.47 -6.86 -20.04
C TYR A 21 -17.63 -7.20 -20.98
N GLU A 22 -17.58 -6.73 -22.23
CA GLU A 22 -18.61 -7.04 -23.24
C GLU A 22 -18.41 -8.41 -23.90
N SER A 23 -17.23 -9.03 -23.79
CA SER A 23 -16.88 -10.24 -24.52
C SER A 23 -16.50 -11.40 -23.59
N ALA A 24 -17.08 -12.58 -23.84
CA ALA A 24 -16.62 -13.83 -23.28
C ALA A 24 -15.38 -14.37 -24.01
N PRO A 25 -14.50 -15.15 -23.35
CA PRO A 25 -14.57 -15.55 -21.95
C PRO A 25 -13.89 -14.52 -21.01
N ALA A 26 -14.59 -14.19 -19.93
CA ALA A 26 -14.03 -13.43 -18.82
C ALA A 26 -14.35 -14.13 -17.50
N VAL A 27 -13.36 -14.17 -16.61
CA VAL A 27 -13.49 -14.74 -15.26
C VAL A 27 -13.41 -13.62 -14.23
N PRO A 28 -14.10 -13.76 -13.08
CA PRO A 28 -13.96 -12.81 -11.99
C PRO A 28 -12.53 -12.74 -11.49
N THR A 29 -12.08 -11.56 -11.07
CA THR A 29 -10.73 -11.40 -10.53
C THR A 29 -10.64 -10.27 -9.51
N TRP A 30 -9.48 -10.11 -8.90
CA TRP A 30 -9.16 -9.02 -7.99
C TRP A 30 -8.00 -8.22 -8.56
N ASN A 31 -8.19 -6.91 -8.62
CA ASN A 31 -7.10 -5.96 -8.80
C ASN A 31 -6.58 -5.53 -7.43
N TYR A 32 -5.26 -5.38 -7.29
CA TYR A 32 -4.64 -5.00 -6.04
C TYR A 32 -3.24 -4.43 -6.27
N THR A 33 -2.76 -3.70 -5.26
CA THR A 33 -1.34 -3.35 -5.13
C THR A 33 -0.81 -3.78 -3.76
N ALA A 34 0.46 -4.17 -3.70
CA ALA A 34 1.13 -4.50 -2.46
C ALA A 34 2.64 -4.27 -2.58
N VAL A 35 3.28 -3.97 -1.45
CA VAL A 35 4.74 -3.97 -1.33
C VAL A 35 5.14 -5.02 -0.29
N HIS A 36 6.02 -5.93 -0.71
CA HIS A 36 6.62 -6.96 0.12
C HIS A 36 8.04 -6.56 0.46
N VAL A 37 8.37 -6.49 1.74
CA VAL A 37 9.71 -6.13 2.23
C VAL A 37 10.26 -7.30 3.03
N SER A 38 11.29 -7.94 2.52
CA SER A 38 11.95 -9.08 3.17
C SER A 38 13.26 -8.63 3.79
N GLY A 39 13.58 -9.17 4.96
CA GLY A 39 14.83 -8.83 5.64
C GLY A 39 14.99 -9.51 6.99
N ARG A 40 16.04 -9.12 7.73
CA ARG A 40 16.28 -9.63 9.08
C ARG A 40 15.64 -8.74 10.14
N VAL A 41 14.96 -9.36 11.09
CA VAL A 41 14.33 -8.67 12.22
C VAL A 41 15.21 -8.74 13.45
N GLU A 42 15.32 -7.59 14.12
CA GLU A 42 15.97 -7.43 15.42
C GLU A 42 14.94 -6.86 16.40
N ALA A 43 14.87 -7.46 17.59
CA ALA A 43 14.08 -6.91 18.68
C ALA A 43 14.84 -5.74 19.32
N ILE A 44 14.10 -4.69 19.66
CA ILE A 44 14.59 -3.50 20.35
C ILE A 44 13.91 -3.47 21.71
N SER A 45 14.72 -3.47 22.76
CA SER A 45 14.27 -3.40 24.16
C SER A 45 14.90 -2.24 24.93
N ASP A 46 15.80 -1.49 24.29
CA ASP A 46 16.40 -0.29 24.91
C ASP A 46 15.32 0.79 25.11
N PRO A 47 15.09 1.26 26.35
CA PRO A 47 14.02 2.20 26.65
C PRO A 47 14.14 3.54 25.90
N ASP A 48 15.34 4.07 25.72
CA ASP A 48 15.52 5.36 25.05
C ASP A 48 15.28 5.23 23.54
N GLU A 49 15.71 4.12 22.95
CA GLU A 49 15.42 3.81 21.55
C GLU A 49 13.91 3.60 21.32
N LEU A 50 13.24 2.87 22.22
CA LEU A 50 11.78 2.68 22.19
C LEU A 50 11.04 4.01 22.32
N TRP A 51 11.48 4.88 23.23
CA TRP A 51 10.92 6.22 23.40
C TRP A 51 10.99 7.02 22.08
N GLY A 52 12.14 6.98 21.41
CA GLY A 52 12.32 7.62 20.11
C GLY A 52 11.41 7.04 19.02
N ILE A 53 11.20 5.72 19.00
CA ILE A 53 10.31 5.06 18.03
C ILE A 53 8.86 5.47 18.25
N VAL A 54 8.37 5.37 19.49
CA VAL A 54 7.01 5.75 19.87
C VAL A 54 6.78 7.23 19.62
N GLY A 55 7.74 8.10 19.99
CA GLY A 55 7.67 9.53 19.76
C GLY A 55 7.51 9.90 18.27
N ARG A 56 8.26 9.24 17.37
CA ARG A 56 8.09 9.45 15.92
C ARG A 56 6.73 8.98 15.41
N LEU A 57 6.20 7.88 15.95
CA LEU A 57 4.87 7.39 15.58
C LEU A 57 3.78 8.38 16.02
N VAL A 58 3.84 8.85 17.27
CA VAL A 58 2.94 9.88 17.81
C VAL A 58 2.99 11.14 16.95
N ALA A 59 4.19 11.70 16.74
CA ALA A 59 4.36 12.91 15.93
C ALA A 59 3.78 12.75 14.52
N ARG A 60 3.97 11.59 13.87
CA ARG A 60 3.41 11.33 12.53
C ARG A 60 1.88 11.33 12.51
N HIS A 61 1.23 10.76 13.52
CA HIS A 61 -0.23 10.64 13.57
C HIS A 61 -0.93 11.89 14.12
N GLU A 62 -0.26 12.63 15.00
CA GLU A 62 -0.80 13.86 15.61
C GLU A 62 -0.54 15.12 14.76
N ALA A 63 0.38 15.09 13.79
CA ALA A 63 0.79 16.26 12.99
C ALA A 63 -0.34 17.05 12.31
N ARG A 64 -1.49 16.43 12.03
CA ARG A 64 -2.65 17.09 11.39
C ARG A 64 -3.80 17.40 12.36
N ARG A 65 -3.62 17.16 13.66
CA ARG A 65 -4.64 17.44 14.66
C ARG A 65 -4.65 18.94 14.99
N PRO A 66 -5.83 19.55 15.23
CA PRO A 66 -5.92 20.94 15.66
C PRO A 66 -5.18 21.23 16.98
N ALA A 67 -5.14 20.24 17.88
CA ALA A 67 -4.38 20.26 19.12
C ALA A 67 -3.59 18.94 19.23
N PRO A 68 -2.34 18.90 18.74
CA PRO A 68 -1.56 17.68 18.69
C PRO A 68 -1.10 17.26 20.08
N TRP A 69 -1.32 16.00 20.44
CA TRP A 69 -0.78 15.42 21.65
C TRP A 69 0.69 15.01 21.45
N SER A 70 1.52 15.21 22.48
CA SER A 70 2.92 14.78 22.51
C SER A 70 3.15 13.73 23.58
N LEU A 71 4.10 12.83 23.31
CA LEU A 71 4.55 11.83 24.29
C LEU A 71 5.09 12.48 25.58
N THR A 72 5.50 13.75 25.51
CA THR A 72 5.99 14.53 26.67
C THR A 72 4.87 15.14 27.51
N ASP A 73 3.63 15.19 27.01
CA ASP A 73 2.51 15.80 27.73
C ASP A 73 2.14 15.00 28.99
N ASP A 74 2.41 13.68 28.97
CA ASP A 74 2.38 12.81 30.15
C ASP A 74 3.56 11.83 30.12
N ALA A 75 4.77 12.39 30.25
CA ALA A 75 6.00 11.64 30.08
C ALA A 75 6.19 10.53 31.13
N GLU A 76 5.74 10.76 32.37
CA GLU A 76 5.86 9.78 33.45
C GLU A 76 4.99 8.55 33.16
N PHE A 77 3.73 8.77 32.79
CA PHE A 77 2.82 7.69 32.45
C PHE A 77 3.31 6.92 31.22
N ALA A 78 3.74 7.63 30.16
CA ALA A 78 4.27 7.03 28.96
C ALA A 78 5.51 6.16 29.23
N ARG A 79 6.45 6.64 30.06
CA ARG A 79 7.64 5.87 30.46
C ARG A 79 7.29 4.62 31.25
N ARG A 80 6.22 4.64 32.05
CA ARG A 80 5.76 3.47 32.79
C ARG A 80 5.19 2.37 31.88
N LEU A 81 4.62 2.74 30.73
CA LEU A 81 4.08 1.79 29.76
C LEU A 81 5.15 1.24 28.81
N LEU A 82 6.24 1.97 28.61
CA LEU A 82 7.29 1.64 27.63
C LEU A 82 7.88 0.22 27.79
N PRO A 83 8.13 -0.31 29.01
CA PRO A 83 8.62 -1.68 29.19
C PRO A 83 7.65 -2.78 28.72
N GLN A 84 6.39 -2.45 28.43
CA GLN A 84 5.39 -3.38 27.90
C GLN A 84 5.44 -3.48 26.37
N ILE A 85 6.31 -2.72 25.71
CA ILE A 85 6.45 -2.67 24.26
C ILE A 85 7.75 -3.36 23.86
N VAL A 86 7.68 -4.23 22.86
CA VAL A 86 8.86 -4.74 22.15
C VAL A 86 8.91 -4.07 20.79
N GLY A 87 9.96 -3.29 20.55
CA GLY A 87 10.21 -2.69 19.25
C GLY A 87 10.76 -3.72 18.28
N LEU A 88 10.44 -3.59 16.99
CA LEU A 88 10.99 -4.44 15.93
C LEU A 88 11.65 -3.56 14.87
N ARG A 89 12.88 -3.91 14.52
CA ARG A 89 13.60 -3.32 13.39
C ARG A 89 13.75 -4.36 12.30
N LEU A 90 13.18 -4.09 11.13
CA LEU A 90 13.43 -4.86 9.91
C LEU A 90 14.59 -4.23 9.13
N LYS A 91 15.74 -4.89 9.11
CA LYS A 91 16.86 -4.55 8.21
C LYS A 91 16.52 -5.11 6.83
N ILE A 92 16.23 -4.21 5.90
CA ILE A 92 15.70 -4.53 4.57
C ILE A 92 16.80 -5.18 3.72
N ASP A 93 16.52 -6.37 3.21
CA ASP A 93 17.37 -7.07 2.23
C ASP A 93 16.77 -6.97 0.81
N ARG A 94 15.43 -7.00 0.69
CA ARG A 94 14.72 -6.99 -0.59
C ARG A 94 13.37 -6.27 -0.49
N ILE A 95 13.00 -5.54 -1.55
CA ILE A 95 11.69 -4.93 -1.73
C ILE A 95 11.10 -5.42 -3.05
N GLU A 96 9.83 -5.84 -3.04
CA GLU A 96 9.07 -6.19 -4.24
C GLU A 96 7.73 -5.44 -4.27
N GLY A 97 7.46 -4.75 -5.38
CA GLY A 97 6.13 -4.23 -5.70
C GLY A 97 5.32 -5.25 -6.49
N LYS A 98 4.02 -5.38 -6.18
CA LYS A 98 3.04 -6.12 -6.97
C LYS A 98 1.91 -5.18 -7.36
N SER A 99 1.57 -5.19 -8.65
CA SER A 99 0.43 -4.45 -9.18
C SER A 99 -0.31 -5.32 -10.19
N LYS A 100 -1.54 -5.72 -9.84
CA LYS A 100 -2.47 -6.40 -10.74
C LYS A 100 -3.63 -5.44 -10.98
N LEU A 101 -3.66 -4.85 -12.17
CA LEU A 101 -4.52 -3.73 -12.55
C LEU A 101 -5.20 -4.00 -13.90
N SER A 102 -5.52 -5.26 -14.19
CA SER A 102 -6.07 -5.72 -15.49
C SER A 102 -5.24 -5.30 -16.72
N GLN A 103 -3.92 -5.09 -16.56
CA GLN A 103 -3.05 -4.56 -17.63
C GLN A 103 -2.94 -5.45 -18.87
N ASN A 104 -3.32 -6.73 -18.75
CA ASN A 104 -3.35 -7.70 -19.84
C ASN A 104 -4.62 -7.63 -20.70
N ARG A 105 -5.57 -6.72 -20.37
CA ARG A 105 -6.80 -6.53 -21.15
C ARG A 105 -6.63 -5.40 -22.19
N PRO A 106 -7.37 -5.45 -23.30
CA PRO A 106 -7.44 -4.35 -24.26
C PRO A 106 -7.83 -3.02 -23.59
N LEU A 107 -7.37 -1.91 -24.15
CA LEU A 107 -7.58 -0.56 -23.61
C LEU A 107 -9.07 -0.28 -23.31
N GLU A 108 -9.96 -0.61 -24.25
CA GLU A 108 -11.39 -0.39 -24.10
C GLU A 108 -11.99 -1.13 -22.90
N GLN A 109 -11.54 -2.36 -22.65
CA GLN A 109 -11.97 -3.13 -21.47
C GLN A 109 -11.44 -2.52 -20.18
N ARG A 110 -10.20 -2.04 -20.18
CA ARG A 110 -9.61 -1.34 -19.02
C ARG A 110 -10.40 -0.07 -18.68
N LEU A 111 -10.76 0.72 -19.69
CA LEU A 111 -11.58 1.94 -19.53
C LEU A 111 -12.96 1.65 -18.93
N ARG A 112 -13.61 0.54 -19.35
CA ARG A 112 -14.88 0.11 -18.77
C ARG A 112 -14.77 -0.27 -17.30
N VAL A 113 -13.74 -1.02 -16.94
CA VAL A 113 -13.47 -1.38 -15.54
C VAL A 113 -13.18 -0.12 -14.71
N ILE A 114 -12.38 0.82 -15.23
CA ILE A 114 -12.11 2.12 -14.57
C ILE A 114 -13.42 2.86 -14.29
N ARG A 115 -14.30 2.97 -15.28
CA ARG A 115 -15.61 3.63 -15.11
C ARG A 115 -16.45 2.95 -14.03
N ALA A 116 -16.61 1.63 -14.11
CA ALA A 116 -17.40 0.88 -13.14
C ALA A 116 -16.86 1.02 -11.71
N LEU A 117 -15.54 1.02 -11.53
CA LEU A 117 -14.89 1.18 -10.24
C LEU A 117 -14.98 2.62 -9.68
N ARG A 118 -15.03 3.64 -10.54
CA ARG A 118 -15.26 5.04 -10.11
C ARG A 118 -16.68 5.26 -9.59
N GLU A 119 -17.65 4.56 -10.17
CA GLU A 119 -19.06 4.61 -9.76
C GLU A 119 -19.33 3.83 -8.46
N ALA A 120 -18.39 3.02 -7.97
CA ALA A 120 -18.51 2.31 -6.70
C ALA A 120 -18.53 3.25 -5.49
N GLU A 121 -19.14 2.79 -4.39
CA GLU A 121 -19.27 3.58 -3.16
C GLU A 121 -18.01 3.56 -2.28
N ASP A 122 -17.15 2.56 -2.43
CA ASP A 122 -15.99 2.32 -1.57
C ASP A 122 -14.69 2.98 -2.08
N GLU A 123 -13.85 3.43 -1.14
CA GLU A 123 -12.57 4.09 -1.45
C GLU A 123 -11.58 3.19 -2.20
N ASN A 124 -11.58 1.89 -1.92
CA ASN A 124 -10.64 0.96 -2.53
C ASN A 124 -10.88 0.82 -4.03
N SER A 125 -12.14 0.69 -4.45
CA SER A 125 -12.53 0.66 -5.87
C SER A 125 -12.11 1.94 -6.58
N ARG A 126 -12.38 3.12 -6.00
CA ARG A 126 -11.99 4.41 -6.58
C ARG A 126 -10.48 4.55 -6.70
N ALA A 127 -9.73 4.17 -5.67
CA ALA A 127 -8.27 4.21 -5.69
C ALA A 127 -7.68 3.22 -6.70
N ILE A 128 -8.25 2.02 -6.87
CA ILE A 128 -7.86 1.11 -7.96
C ILE A 128 -8.14 1.73 -9.32
N ALA A 129 -9.28 2.40 -9.50
CA ALA A 129 -9.61 3.05 -10.76
C ALA A 129 -8.57 4.12 -11.12
N GLU A 130 -8.14 4.93 -10.16
CA GLU A 130 -7.06 5.92 -10.33
C GLU A 130 -5.73 5.26 -10.72
N LEU A 131 -5.34 4.18 -10.05
CA LEU A 131 -4.11 3.44 -10.38
C LEU A 131 -4.19 2.80 -11.77
N MET A 132 -5.35 2.28 -12.17
CA MET A 132 -5.57 1.72 -13.51
C MET A 132 -5.47 2.80 -14.59
N ASP A 133 -5.99 3.99 -14.32
CA ASP A 133 -5.96 5.16 -15.21
C ASP A 133 -4.53 5.67 -15.42
N GLN A 134 -3.76 5.80 -14.33
CA GLN A 134 -2.34 6.16 -14.37
C GLN A 134 -1.48 5.14 -15.14
N ALA A 135 -1.89 3.88 -15.16
CA ALA A 135 -1.21 2.80 -15.88
C ALA A 135 -1.63 2.68 -17.35
N LEU A 136 -2.54 3.51 -17.86
CA LEU A 136 -2.93 3.49 -19.27
C LEU A 136 -1.74 3.89 -20.16
N PRO A 137 -1.61 3.31 -21.37
CA PRO A 137 -0.55 3.72 -22.29
C PRO A 137 -0.70 5.20 -22.67
N THR A 138 0.37 5.97 -22.52
CA THR A 138 0.46 7.32 -23.10
C THR A 138 0.87 7.17 -24.57
N GLY A 139 0.00 7.57 -25.50
CA GLY A 139 0.25 7.34 -26.92
C GLY A 139 1.45 8.12 -27.45
N THR A 140 2.55 7.45 -27.78
CA THR A 140 3.24 7.53 -29.08
C THR A 140 4.29 6.41 -29.20
N GLU A 141 3.93 5.31 -29.88
CA GLU A 141 4.92 4.56 -30.64
C GLU A 141 4.37 4.46 -32.05
N SER A 142 4.88 5.35 -32.91
CA SER A 142 4.60 5.35 -34.33
C SER A 142 5.02 4.02 -34.93
N ALA A 143 4.09 3.34 -35.60
CA ALA A 143 4.35 2.14 -36.38
C ALA A 143 5.61 2.32 -37.26
N PRO A 144 6.45 1.28 -37.42
CA PRO A 144 7.55 1.35 -38.37
C PRO A 144 6.96 1.52 -39.77
N ARG A 145 7.30 2.64 -40.43
CA ARG A 145 7.05 2.80 -41.86
C ARG A 145 7.93 1.78 -42.57
N GLY A 146 7.29 0.89 -43.32
CA GLY A 146 8.00 0.01 -44.23
C GLY A 146 8.79 0.81 -45.25
N SER A 147 9.97 0.27 -45.58
CA SER A 147 10.58 0.28 -46.90
C SER A 147 11.48 -0.94 -46.99
#